data_AF-A0A4R1W9Z0-F1
#
_entry.id   AF-A0A4R1W9Z0-F1
#
_cell.length_a   1.000
_cell.length_b   1.000
_cell.length_c   1.000
_cell.angle_alpha   90.00
_cell.angle_beta   90.00
_cell.angle_gamma   90.00
#
_symmetry.space_group_name_H-M   'P 1'
#
loop_
_entity.id
_entity.type
_entity.pdbx_description
1 polymer ?
#
loop_
_entity_poly.entity_id
_entity_poly.type
_entity_poly.pdbx_seq_one_letter_code
_entity_poly.pdbx_strand_id
1 'polypeptide(L)'
;MVYALALTEDWRRIGGEDPHATWEVHPASPWNYALAIHPHDVAQHVDVDRQSVGERPFSPAAAPIQLRVRGRRIPWALEHGAAAAPPPSPVESAEELEELVLIPYGCTTLRVTELPWTVS
;
A
#
# COMPACT_ATOMS: atom_id res chain seq x y z
N MET A 1 -4.18 4.84 14.35
CA MET A 1 -4.26 3.55 13.63
C MET A 1 -3.59 3.74 12.28
N VAL A 2 -2.81 2.76 11.79
CA VAL A 2 -1.98 2.90 10.58
C VAL A 2 -2.49 1.95 9.50
N TYR A 3 -2.53 2.44 8.25
CA TYR A 3 -2.92 1.69 7.06
C TYR A 3 -1.75 1.59 6.08
N ALA A 4 -1.75 0.55 5.26
CA ALA A 4 -0.76 0.28 4.23
C ALA A 4 -1.44 0.00 2.89
N LEU A 5 -0.76 0.29 1.79
CA LEU A 5 -1.21 -0.05 0.45
C LEU A 5 -1.41 -1.57 0.33
N ALA A 6 -2.58 -1.98 -0.16
CA ALA A 6 -2.87 -3.38 -0.43
C ALA A 6 -2.14 -3.82 -1.71
N LEU A 7 -0.96 -4.39 -1.53
CA LEU A 7 -0.11 -4.88 -2.61
C LEU A 7 -0.41 -6.34 -2.93
N THR A 8 -0.30 -6.70 -4.20
CA THR A 8 -0.14 -8.11 -4.55
C THR A 8 1.28 -8.55 -4.22
N GLU A 9 1.43 -9.81 -3.80
CA GLU A 9 2.70 -10.34 -3.27
C GLU A 9 3.22 -11.47 -4.17
N ASP A 10 4.52 -11.43 -4.49
CA ASP A 10 5.27 -12.52 -5.11
C ASP A 10 6.17 -13.17 -4.04
N TRP A 11 5.86 -14.41 -3.67
CA TRP A 11 6.55 -15.16 -2.63
C TRP A 11 7.57 -16.11 -3.25
N ARG A 12 8.85 -15.91 -2.91
CA ARG A 12 9.97 -16.67 -3.46
C ARG A 12 10.67 -17.45 -2.36
N ARG A 13 10.78 -18.77 -2.52
CA ARG A 13 11.58 -19.60 -1.62
C ARG A 13 13.06 -19.38 -1.92
N ILE A 14 13.82 -18.99 -0.91
CA ILE A 14 15.27 -18.73 -1.02
C ILE A 14 16.12 -19.75 -0.27
N GLY A 15 15.51 -20.67 0.47
CA GLY A 15 16.24 -21.75 1.14
C GLY A 15 15.38 -22.56 2.12
N GLY A 16 16.05 -23.36 2.94
CA GLY A 16 15.43 -24.22 3.96
C GLY A 16 14.66 -25.41 3.39
N GLU A 17 14.12 -26.24 4.28
CA GLU A 17 13.28 -27.41 3.98
C GLU A 17 11.95 -27.28 4.70
N ASP A 18 10.88 -27.87 4.14
CA ASP A 18 9.55 -27.82 4.75
C ASP A 18 9.52 -28.56 6.10
N PRO A 19 8.83 -28.02 7.12
CA PRO A 19 7.98 -26.82 7.11
C PRO A 19 8.71 -25.49 7.42
N HIS A 20 10.04 -25.49 7.45
CA HIS A 20 10.89 -24.36 7.86
C HIS A 20 11.62 -23.68 6.68
N ALA A 21 11.00 -23.65 5.51
CA ALA A 21 11.56 -22.98 4.35
C ALA A 21 11.67 -21.46 4.58
N THR A 22 12.74 -20.86 4.04
CA THR A 22 12.96 -19.42 4.06
C THR A 22 12.35 -18.78 2.82
N TRP A 23 11.56 -17.73 3.02
CA TRP A 23 10.85 -17.03 1.95
C TRP A 23 11.24 -15.55 1.92
N GLU A 24 11.28 -15.00 0.71
CA GLU A 24 11.37 -13.59 0.42
C GLU A 24 10.07 -13.14 -0.26
N VAL A 25 9.57 -11.95 0.09
CA VAL A 25 8.30 -11.43 -0.43
C VAL A 25 8.59 -10.14 -1.19
N HIS A 26 8.17 -10.09 -2.45
CA HIS A 26 8.34 -8.93 -3.34
C HIS A 26 6.98 -8.36 -3.75
N PRO A 27 6.87 -7.05 -4.02
CA PRO A 27 5.65 -6.47 -4.55
C PRO A 27 5.42 -6.97 -5.98
N ALA A 28 4.24 -7.51 -6.25
CA ALA A 28 3.78 -7.92 -7.58
C ALA A 28 2.86 -6.88 -8.25
N SER A 29 2.55 -5.79 -7.53
CA SER A 29 1.87 -4.60 -8.04
C SER A 29 2.71 -3.35 -7.78
N PRO A 30 2.47 -2.24 -8.50
CA PRO A 30 3.14 -0.98 -8.21
C PRO A 30 2.87 -0.53 -6.77
N TRP A 31 3.83 0.17 -6.18
CA TRP A 31 3.76 0.68 -4.81
C TRP A 31 4.12 2.17 -4.69
N ASN A 32 4.76 2.70 -5.73
CA ASN A 32 5.30 4.03 -5.86
C ASN A 32 4.23 5.06 -6.25
N TYR A 33 3.27 5.29 -5.34
CA TYR A 33 2.16 6.22 -5.55
C TYR A 33 2.28 7.48 -4.69
N ALA A 34 1.78 8.59 -5.23
CA ALA A 34 1.37 9.76 -4.46
C ALA A 34 -0.16 9.81 -4.38
N LEU A 35 -0.71 10.07 -3.20
CA LEU A 35 -2.15 10.17 -2.99
C LEU A 35 -2.69 11.47 -3.59
N ALA A 36 -3.72 11.37 -4.42
CA ALA A 36 -4.42 12.52 -4.99
C ALA A 36 -5.41 13.07 -3.95
N ILE A 37 -4.87 13.70 -2.91
CA ILE A 37 -5.60 14.26 -1.78
C ILE A 37 -5.08 15.66 -1.50
N HIS A 38 -5.94 16.56 -1.02
CA HIS A 38 -5.48 17.83 -0.50
C HIS A 38 -5.48 17.80 1.05
N PRO A 39 -4.41 18.27 1.73
CA PRO A 39 -4.28 18.10 3.18
C PRO A 39 -5.41 18.71 4.01
N HIS A 40 -6.11 19.70 3.46
CA HIS A 40 -7.19 20.41 4.13
C HIS A 40 -8.59 19.79 3.93
N ASP A 41 -8.74 18.76 3.09
CA ASP A 41 -10.04 18.18 2.74
C ASP A 41 -10.04 16.65 2.60
N VAL A 42 -9.07 15.96 3.22
CA VAL A 42 -8.85 14.49 3.14
C VAL A 42 -10.14 13.67 3.20
N ALA A 43 -11.09 14.03 4.07
CA ALA A 43 -12.36 13.30 4.24
C ALA A 43 -13.21 13.23 2.96
N GLN A 44 -13.02 14.13 2.00
CA GLN A 44 -13.73 14.12 0.71
C GLN A 44 -13.10 13.17 -0.32
N HIS A 45 -11.87 12.72 -0.07
CA HIS A 45 -11.07 11.91 -1.00
C HIS A 45 -10.85 10.46 -0.52
N VAL A 46 -11.42 10.10 0.63
CA VAL A 46 -11.30 8.77 1.23
C VAL A 46 -12.68 8.18 1.43
N ASP A 47 -12.96 7.09 0.71
CA ASP A 47 -14.12 6.25 0.99
C ASP A 47 -13.73 5.12 1.96
N VAL A 48 -14.57 4.88 2.96
CA VAL A 48 -14.29 3.96 4.07
C VAL A 48 -15.28 2.80 4.02
N ASP A 49 -14.82 1.67 3.51
CA ASP A 49 -15.58 0.42 3.54
C ASP A 49 -15.31 -0.34 4.84
N ARG A 50 -16.37 -0.73 5.54
CA ARG A 50 -16.32 -1.52 6.77
C ARG A 50 -17.02 -2.84 6.55
N GLN A 51 -16.28 -3.91 6.75
CA GLN A 51 -16.72 -5.27 6.50
C GLN A 51 -16.79 -6.04 7.81
N SER A 52 -17.64 -7.09 7.86
CA SER A 52 -17.64 -8.02 8.99
C SER A 52 -16.29 -8.71 9.10
N VAL A 53 -15.78 -8.87 10.32
CA VAL A 53 -14.55 -9.62 10.58
C VAL A 53 -14.76 -11.08 10.15
N GLY A 54 -14.02 -11.52 9.14
CA GLY A 54 -14.04 -12.92 8.69
C GLY A 54 -13.28 -13.86 9.63
N GLU A 55 -13.23 -15.15 9.28
CA GLU A 55 -12.53 -16.18 10.06
C GLU A 55 -11.04 -15.87 10.29
N ARG A 56 -10.43 -15.13 9.36
CA ARG A 56 -9.03 -14.68 9.42
C ARG A 56 -8.99 -13.15 9.54
N PRO A 57 -8.97 -12.59 10.76
CA PRO A 57 -9.14 -11.15 11.00
C PRO A 57 -8.03 -10.28 10.40
N PHE A 58 -6.87 -10.87 10.08
CA PHE A 58 -5.70 -10.18 9.54
C PHE A 58 -5.34 -10.63 8.11
N SER A 59 -6.28 -11.24 7.39
CA SER A 59 -6.04 -11.59 5.98
C SER A 59 -6.17 -10.34 5.10
N PRO A 60 -5.23 -10.07 4.18
CA PRO A 60 -5.37 -8.96 3.24
C PRO A 60 -6.65 -9.07 2.39
N ALA A 61 -7.06 -10.30 2.06
CA ALA A 61 -8.25 -10.58 1.24
C ALA A 61 -9.59 -10.26 1.95
N ALA A 62 -9.60 -10.18 3.28
CA ALA A 62 -10.80 -9.95 4.08
C ALA A 62 -10.52 -8.94 5.21
N ALA A 63 -9.75 -7.91 4.88
CA ALA A 63 -9.44 -6.84 5.83
C ALA A 63 -10.73 -6.13 6.26
N PRO A 64 -11.03 -6.02 7.57
CA PRO A 64 -12.32 -5.55 8.07
C PRO A 64 -12.57 -4.05 7.81
N ILE A 65 -11.53 -3.29 7.47
CA ILE A 65 -11.64 -1.90 7.06
C ILE A 65 -10.79 -1.74 5.80
N GLN A 66 -11.35 -1.10 4.76
CA GLN A 66 -10.63 -0.75 3.55
C GLN A 66 -10.85 0.73 3.28
N LEU A 67 -9.76 1.47 3.03
CA LEU A 67 -9.81 2.85 2.60
C LEU A 67 -9.59 2.90 1.09
N ARG A 68 -10.60 3.32 0.33
CA ARG A 68 -10.46 3.58 -1.10
C ARG A 68 -10.06 5.03 -1.29
N VAL A 69 -8.92 5.23 -1.91
CA VAL A 69 -8.36 6.55 -2.23
C VAL A 69 -7.95 6.56 -3.70
N ARG A 70 -7.61 7.73 -4.23
CA ARG A 70 -7.01 7.83 -5.55
C ARG A 70 -5.56 8.28 -5.46
N GLY A 71 -4.75 7.90 -6.42
CA GLY A 71 -3.36 8.31 -6.49
C GLY A 71 -2.79 8.22 -7.90
N ARG A 72 -1.60 8.78 -8.08
CA ARG A 72 -0.85 8.73 -9.33
C ARG A 72 0.51 8.08 -9.05
N ARG A 73 1.02 7.31 -10.00
CA ARG A 73 2.39 6.78 -9.90
C ARG A 73 3.41 7.91 -9.93
N ILE A 74 4.51 7.74 -9.22
CA ILE A 74 5.61 8.70 -9.15
C ILE A 74 6.96 7.99 -9.32
N PRO A 75 8.01 8.68 -9.80
CA PRO A 75 9.36 8.12 -9.84
C PRO A 75 9.95 8.04 -8.43
N TRP A 76 9.57 7.00 -7.68
CA TRP A 76 10.06 6.74 -6.33
C TRP A 76 11.01 5.54 -6.34
N ALA A 77 12.27 5.81 -6.00
CA ALA A 77 13.33 4.81 -6.03
C ALA A 77 13.21 3.76 -4.91
N LEU A 78 13.77 2.58 -5.19
CA LEU A 78 14.01 1.52 -4.22
C LEU A 78 15.49 1.57 -3.82
N GLU A 79 15.76 1.62 -2.52
CA GLU A 79 17.10 1.64 -1.93
C GLU A 79 17.21 0.49 -0.93
N HIS A 80 18.26 -0.33 -1.08
CA HIS A 80 18.55 -1.45 -0.17
C HIS A 80 17.37 -2.43 0.07
N GLY A 81 16.53 -2.67 -0.94
CA GLY A 81 15.38 -3.57 -0.79
C GLY A 81 14.13 -2.92 -0.19
N ALA A 82 14.14 -1.61 0.06
CA ALA A 82 13.03 -0.85 0.61
C ALA A 82 12.72 0.39 -0.22
N ALA A 83 11.52 0.96 -0.07
CA ALA A 83 11.25 2.29 -0.61
C ALA A 83 12.28 3.29 -0.05
N ALA A 84 12.86 4.12 -0.93
CA ALA A 84 13.69 5.23 -0.50
C ALA A 84 12.86 6.22 0.34
N ALA A 85 13.49 7.24 0.92
CA ALA A 85 12.73 8.30 1.58
C ALA A 85 11.66 8.87 0.61
N PRO A 86 10.41 9.08 1.07
CA PRO A 86 9.37 9.61 0.22
C PRO A 86 9.77 11.00 -0.30
N PRO A 87 9.49 11.31 -1.58
CA PRO A 87 9.71 12.65 -2.08
C PRO A 87 8.84 13.66 -1.32
N PRO A 88 9.32 14.90 -1.14
CA PRO A 88 8.57 15.93 -0.44
C PRO A 88 7.27 16.22 -1.19
N SER A 89 6.17 16.35 -0.44
CA SER A 89 4.87 16.68 -1.01
C SER A 89 4.68 18.21 -1.13
N PRO A 90 3.90 18.70 -2.11
CA PRO A 90 3.25 17.93 -3.17
C PRO A 90 4.23 17.40 -4.21
N VAL A 91 3.95 16.21 -4.73
CA VAL A 91 4.71 15.61 -5.83
C VAL A 91 3.94 15.81 -7.12
N GLU A 92 4.61 16.28 -8.17
CA GLU A 92 4.01 16.37 -9.50
C GLU A 92 4.00 15.00 -10.20
N SER A 93 2.89 14.64 -10.83
CA SER A 93 2.79 13.45 -11.67
C SER A 93 1.82 13.68 -12.82
N ALA A 94 2.22 13.26 -14.01
CA ALA A 94 1.39 13.23 -15.22
C ALA A 94 0.81 11.83 -15.49
N GLU A 95 1.10 10.85 -14.63
CA GLU A 95 0.57 9.49 -14.73
C GLU A 95 -0.95 9.48 -14.50
N GLU A 96 -1.63 8.43 -14.95
CA GLU A 96 -3.07 8.27 -14.78
C GLU A 96 -3.49 8.20 -13.31
N LEU A 97 -4.72 8.62 -13.04
CA LEU A 97 -5.31 8.55 -11.71
C LEU A 97 -5.86 7.14 -11.48
N GLU A 98 -5.31 6.43 -10.50
CA GLU A 98 -5.65 5.05 -10.16
C GLU A 98 -6.38 4.99 -8.82
N GLU A 99 -7.34 4.06 -8.70
CA GLU A 99 -7.93 3.72 -7.40
C GLU A 99 -6.95 2.84 -6.62
N LEU A 100 -6.72 3.20 -5.36
CA LEU A 100 -5.85 2.49 -4.44
C LEU A 100 -6.66 2.05 -3.23
N VAL A 101 -6.34 0.88 -2.70
CA VAL A 101 -6.93 0.34 -1.47
C VAL A 101 -5.87 0.33 -0.38
N LEU A 102 -6.16 0.98 0.75
CA LEU A 102 -5.35 0.88 1.96
C LEU A 102 -6.06 -0.01 2.98
N ILE A 103 -5.32 -0.97 3.53
CA ILE A 103 -5.80 -1.91 4.56
C ILE A 103 -5.01 -1.72 5.86
N PRO A 104 -5.54 -2.13 7.02
CA PRO A 104 -4.82 -2.04 8.29
C PRO A 104 -3.44 -2.69 8.14
N TYR A 105 -2.41 -2.02 8.66
CA TYR A 105 -1.02 -2.45 8.55
C TYR A 105 -0.79 -3.92 8.92
N GLY A 106 -1.52 -4.43 9.92
CA GLY A 106 -1.43 -5.82 10.37
C GLY A 106 -2.01 -6.85 9.40
N CYS A 107 -2.69 -6.41 8.34
CA CYS A 107 -3.29 -7.28 7.33
C CYS A 107 -2.39 -7.48 6.10
N THR A 108 -1.15 -6.96 6.08
CA THR A 108 -0.24 -7.11 4.93
C THR A 108 1.19 -7.44 5.37
N THR A 109 1.90 -8.16 4.51
CA THR A 109 3.32 -8.52 4.71
C THR A 109 4.23 -7.38 4.26
N LEU A 110 3.96 -6.82 3.07
CA LEU A 110 4.64 -5.63 2.54
C LEU A 110 3.93 -4.35 2.98
N ARG A 111 4.69 -3.36 3.44
CA ARG A 111 4.13 -2.22 4.19
C ARG A 111 4.65 -0.90 3.64
N VAL A 112 3.89 -0.33 2.72
CA VAL A 112 4.02 1.07 2.31
C VAL A 112 2.94 1.87 3.03
N THR A 113 3.36 2.64 4.04
CA THR A 113 2.46 3.34 4.98
C THR A 113 2.63 4.86 4.96
N GLU A 114 3.77 5.33 4.46
CA GLU A 114 4.03 6.73 4.23
C GLU A 114 3.91 6.95 2.73
N LEU A 115 3.00 7.82 2.31
CA LEU A 115 2.76 8.12 0.91
C LEU A 115 2.76 9.65 0.79
N PRO A 116 3.51 10.22 -0.16
CA PRO A 116 3.39 11.64 -0.45
C PRO A 116 2.00 11.94 -1.04
N TRP A 117 1.63 13.22 -1.07
CA TRP A 117 0.41 13.66 -1.74
C TRP A 117 0.73 14.43 -3.04
N THR A 118 -0.23 14.41 -3.96
CA THR A 118 -0.22 15.13 -5.23
C THR A 118 -1.52 15.91 -5.38
N VAL A 119 -1.48 16.99 -6.14
CA VAL A 119 -2.70 17.72 -6.50
C VAL A 119 -3.45 16.96 -7.60
N SER A 120 -4.78 16.93 -7.52
CA SER A 120 -5.66 16.21 -8.44
C SER A 120 -5.52 16.67 -9.89
#